data_AF-C6VSD2-F1
#
_entry.id   AF-C6VSD2-F1
#
_cell.length_a   1.000
_cell.length_b   1.000
_cell.length_c   1.000
_cell.angle_alpha   90.00
_cell.angle_beta   90.00
_cell.angle_gamma   90.00
#
_symmetry.space_group_name_H-M   'P 1'
#
loop_
_entity.id
_entity.type
_entity.pdbx_description
1 polymer ?
#
loop_
_entity_poly.entity_id
_entity_poly.type
_entity_poly.pdbx_seq_one_letter_code
_entity_poly.pdbx_strand_id
1 'polypeptide(L)'
;MKEKESMEEKPHKSKGGRPPKKVKRNAQLMVRLSETERFLIESKAKDAGLRPSTWLRQAAKKARVIARLSAEEAGFVRMLAGLANNLNQLLRFTNMQGLLYETRKAAQLLSDIDHLLKRLANDDR
;
A
#
# COMPACT_ATOMS: atom_id res chain seq x y z
N MET A 1 24.63 38.13 -12.91
CA MET A 1 24.76 36.87 -13.68
C MET A 1 23.37 36.29 -13.82
N LYS A 2 22.81 36.33 -15.04
CA LYS A 2 21.47 35.88 -15.37
C LYS A 2 21.55 34.55 -16.14
N GLU A 3 20.46 33.80 -16.03
CA GLU A 3 20.01 32.68 -16.90
C GLU A 3 20.71 31.33 -16.69
N LYS A 4 19.98 30.21 -16.66
CA LYS A 4 19.01 29.80 -17.69
C LYS A 4 17.74 29.18 -17.12
N GLU A 5 16.60 29.81 -17.44
CA GLU A 5 15.29 29.16 -17.49
C GLU A 5 15.32 28.02 -18.52
N SER A 6 14.82 26.86 -18.13
CA SER A 6 14.57 25.73 -19.02
C SER A 6 13.46 26.09 -20.00
N MET A 7 13.83 26.45 -21.22
CA MET A 7 12.90 26.65 -22.34
C MET A 7 12.13 25.35 -22.63
N GLU A 8 10.84 25.34 -22.33
CA GLU A 8 9.90 24.38 -22.91
C GLU A 8 9.83 24.63 -24.43
N GLU A 9 10.41 23.73 -25.22
CA GLU A 9 10.26 23.73 -26.67
C GLU A 9 8.77 23.56 -27.04
N LYS A 10 8.15 24.64 -27.51
CA LYS A 10 6.81 24.61 -28.09
C LYS A 10 6.86 23.84 -29.42
N PRO A 11 6.03 22.79 -29.61
CA PRO A 11 6.07 22.01 -30.84
C PRO A 11 5.62 22.87 -32.02
N HIS A 12 6.46 22.91 -33.06
CA HIS A 12 6.19 23.56 -34.34
C HIS A 12 4.86 23.06 -34.91
N LYS A 13 3.82 23.90 -34.91
CA LYS A 13 2.49 23.55 -35.45
C LYS A 13 2.57 23.43 -36.97
N SER A 14 2.49 22.22 -37.50
CA SER A 14 2.30 22.00 -38.95
C SER A 14 0.92 22.52 -39.37
N LYS A 15 0.83 23.18 -40.54
CA LYS A 15 -0.40 23.80 -41.10
C LYS A 15 -1.46 22.80 -41.60
N GLY A 16 -1.54 21.61 -40.98
CA GLY A 16 -2.48 20.56 -41.37
C GLY A 16 -2.16 19.23 -40.69
N GLY A 17 -3.21 18.44 -40.45
CA GLY A 17 -3.16 17.10 -39.85
C GLY A 17 -3.90 16.97 -38.52
N ARG A 18 -4.15 15.72 -38.09
CA ARG A 18 -4.72 15.44 -36.76
C ARG A 18 -3.76 15.96 -35.69
N PRO A 19 -4.24 16.75 -34.70
CA PRO A 19 -3.39 17.25 -33.63
C PRO A 19 -2.60 16.13 -32.93
N PRO A 20 -1.32 16.36 -32.61
CA PRO A 20 -0.52 15.37 -31.90
C PRO A 20 -1.13 15.08 -30.52
N LYS A 21 -1.18 13.81 -30.14
CA LYS A 21 -1.65 13.40 -28.81
C LYS A 21 -0.70 13.95 -27.76
N LYS A 22 -1.24 14.61 -26.72
CA LYS A 22 -0.50 15.11 -25.56
C LYS A 22 0.34 14.02 -24.86
N VAL A 23 -0.18 12.81 -24.76
CA VAL A 23 0.53 11.66 -24.18
C VAL A 23 0.66 10.56 -25.23
N LYS A 24 1.88 10.39 -25.76
CA LYS A 24 2.25 9.25 -26.60
C LYS A 24 2.57 8.05 -25.70
N ARG A 25 2.09 6.87 -26.08
CA ARG A 25 2.34 5.60 -25.36
C ARG A 25 3.16 4.72 -26.29
N ASN A 26 4.47 4.71 -26.07
CA ASN A 26 5.42 4.05 -26.96
C ASN A 26 5.86 2.67 -26.43
N ALA A 27 5.76 2.45 -25.11
CA ALA A 27 6.09 1.17 -24.50
C ALA A 27 4.93 0.17 -24.63
N GLN A 28 5.28 -1.09 -24.91
CA GLN A 28 4.35 -2.22 -24.96
C GLN A 28 4.68 -3.22 -23.86
N LEU A 29 3.65 -3.76 -23.22
CA LEU A 29 3.74 -4.87 -22.27
C LEU A 29 2.86 -5.99 -22.82
N MET A 30 3.47 -7.13 -23.16
CA MET A 30 2.75 -8.31 -23.63
C MET A 30 2.47 -9.25 -22.45
N VAL A 31 1.21 -9.63 -22.29
CA VAL A 31 0.77 -10.58 -21.26
C VAL A 31 0.21 -11.80 -21.97
N ARG A 32 0.76 -12.98 -21.67
CA ARG A 32 0.18 -14.26 -22.10
C ARG A 32 -0.92 -14.65 -21.12
N LEU A 33 -2.08 -15.02 -21.66
CA LEU A 33 -3.27 -15.35 -20.90
C LEU A 33 -3.72 -16.74 -21.34
N SER A 34 -4.28 -17.50 -20.40
CA SER A 34 -5.11 -18.65 -20.72
C SER A 34 -6.45 -18.21 -21.36
N GLU A 35 -7.16 -19.14 -22.00
CA GLU A 35 -8.45 -18.84 -22.64
C GLU A 35 -9.49 -18.33 -21.63
N THR A 36 -9.49 -18.90 -20.42
CA THR A 36 -10.40 -18.53 -19.34
C THR A 36 -10.13 -17.12 -18.82
N GLU A 37 -8.86 -16.77 -18.62
CA GLU A 37 -8.43 -15.41 -18.24
C GLU A 37 -8.79 -14.39 -19.31
N ARG A 38 -8.58 -14.73 -20.58
CA ARG A 38 -8.93 -13.88 -21.72
C ARG A 38 -10.44 -13.60 -21.75
N PHE A 39 -11.27 -14.63 -21.60
CA PHE A 39 -12.73 -14.49 -21.55
C PHE A 39 -13.18 -13.63 -20.37
N LEU A 40 -12.60 -13.85 -19.18
CA LEU A 40 -12.92 -13.07 -17.99
C LEU A 40 -12.61 -11.58 -18.17
N ILE A 41 -11.45 -11.25 -18.73
CA ILE A 41 -11.05 -9.86 -19.00
C ILE A 41 -11.97 -9.24 -20.05
N GLU A 42 -12.33 -9.98 -21.10
CA GLU A 42 -13.25 -9.49 -22.14
C GLU A 42 -14.65 -9.22 -21.59
N SER A 43 -15.20 -10.12 -20.76
CA SER A 43 -16.49 -9.90 -20.10
C SER A 43 -16.47 -8.65 -19.24
N LYS A 44 -15.48 -8.52 -18.33
CA LYS A 44 -15.36 -7.35 -17.45
C LYS A 44 -15.15 -6.04 -18.21
N ALA A 45 -14.43 -6.09 -19.32
CA ALA A 45 -14.24 -4.93 -20.18
C ALA A 45 -15.54 -4.54 -20.89
N LYS A 46 -16.31 -5.52 -21.37
CA LYS A 46 -17.62 -5.31 -21.99
C LYS A 46 -18.62 -4.71 -21.00
N ASP A 47 -18.67 -5.22 -19.78
CA ASP A 47 -19.54 -4.69 -18.71
C ASP A 47 -19.20 -3.23 -18.38
N ALA A 48 -17.91 -2.87 -18.45
CA ALA A 48 -17.44 -1.50 -18.25
C ALA A 48 -17.57 -0.60 -19.50
N GLY A 49 -18.01 -1.13 -20.65
CA GLY A 49 -18.06 -0.40 -21.92
C GLY A 49 -16.69 0.01 -22.46
N LEU A 50 -15.63 -0.70 -22.08
CA LEU A 50 -14.24 -0.39 -22.43
C LEU A 50 -13.61 -1.47 -23.31
N ARG A 51 -12.57 -1.09 -24.05
CA ARG A 51 -11.71 -2.07 -24.73
C ARG A 51 -10.92 -2.87 -23.68
N PRO A 52 -10.68 -4.19 -23.88
CA PRO A 52 -9.94 -5.03 -22.92
C PRO A 52 -8.60 -4.44 -22.48
N SER A 53 -7.81 -3.88 -23.41
CA SER A 53 -6.51 -3.25 -23.10
C SER A 53 -6.62 -1.95 -22.29
N THR A 54 -7.75 -1.23 -22.39
CA THR A 54 -8.00 -0.02 -21.62
C THR A 54 -8.47 -0.38 -20.22
N TRP A 55 -9.38 -1.36 -20.14
CA TRP A 55 -9.85 -1.91 -18.88
C TRP A 55 -8.68 -2.48 -18.06
N LEU A 56 -7.87 -3.37 -18.65
CA LEU A 56 -6.73 -3.99 -17.97
C LEU A 56 -5.73 -2.95 -17.46
N ARG A 57 -5.49 -1.88 -18.23
CA ARG A 57 -4.62 -0.78 -17.81
C ARG A 57 -5.18 0.00 -16.62
N GLN A 58 -6.48 0.30 -16.62
CA GLN A 58 -7.12 1.00 -15.52
C GLN A 58 -7.16 0.12 -14.27
N ALA A 59 -7.46 -1.17 -14.44
CA ALA A 59 -7.43 -2.16 -13.37
C ALA A 59 -6.03 -2.26 -12.76
N ALA A 60 -4.98 -2.40 -13.58
CA ALA A 60 -3.59 -2.47 -13.10
C ALA A 60 -3.15 -1.21 -12.34
N LYS A 61 -3.63 -0.02 -12.73
CA LYS A 61 -3.35 1.23 -11.99
C LYS A 61 -4.03 1.32 -10.64
N LYS A 62 -5.20 0.70 -10.51
CA LYS A 62 -6.00 0.70 -9.27
C LYS A 62 -5.73 -0.53 -8.40
N ALA A 63 -5.05 -1.54 -8.94
CA ALA A 63 -4.74 -2.77 -8.24
C ALA A 63 -3.84 -2.44 -7.05
N ARG A 64 -4.38 -2.63 -5.84
CA ARG A 64 -3.59 -2.58 -4.62
C ARG A 64 -2.96 -3.94 -4.42
N VAL A 65 -1.66 -4.02 -4.62
CA VAL A 65 -0.90 -5.22 -4.26
C VAL A 65 -0.73 -5.20 -2.75
N ILE A 66 -1.45 -6.09 -2.06
CA ILE A 66 -1.20 -6.33 -0.64
C ILE A 66 0.07 -7.17 -0.59
N ALA A 67 1.21 -6.51 -0.38
CA ALA A 67 2.47 -7.20 -0.15
C ALA A 67 2.34 -8.08 1.10
N ARG A 68 3.03 -9.23 1.10
CA ARG A 68 3.21 -9.97 2.36
C ARG A 68 3.93 -9.07 3.34
N LEU A 69 3.54 -9.14 4.62
CA LEU A 69 4.22 -8.44 5.70
C LEU A 69 5.73 -8.67 5.56
N SER A 70 6.50 -7.58 5.58
CA SER A 70 7.95 -7.64 5.61
C SER A 70 8.40 -8.41 6.84
N ALA A 71 9.63 -8.93 6.82
CA ALA A 71 10.17 -9.67 7.97
C ALA A 71 10.14 -8.84 9.26
N GLU A 72 10.31 -7.52 9.13
CA GLU A 72 10.25 -6.53 10.20
C GLU A 72 8.82 -6.33 10.71
N GLU A 73 7.85 -6.11 9.82
CA GLU A 73 6.43 -5.97 10.17
C GLU A 73 5.89 -7.23 10.87
N ALA A 74 6.26 -8.41 10.36
CA ALA A 74 5.92 -9.68 11.00
C ALA A 74 6.60 -9.82 12.37
N GLY A 75 7.78 -9.23 12.57
CA GLY A 75 8.45 -9.12 13.87
C GLY A 75 7.66 -8.28 14.86
N PHE A 76 7.15 -7.12 14.45
CA PHE A 76 6.30 -6.28 15.28
C PHE A 76 5.00 -6.97 15.67
N VAL A 77 4.34 -7.67 14.74
CA VAL A 77 3.12 -8.44 15.05
C VAL A 77 3.39 -9.52 16.09
N ARG A 78 4.52 -10.24 15.98
CA ARG A 78 4.93 -11.24 17.00
C ARG A 78 5.21 -10.61 18.36
N MET A 79 5.87 -9.46 18.39
CA MET A 79 6.14 -8.73 19.62
C MET A 79 4.84 -8.28 20.30
N LEU A 80 3.90 -7.71 19.54
CA LEU A 80 2.59 -7.31 20.05
C LEU A 80 1.80 -8.50 20.62
N ALA A 81 1.84 -9.66 19.96
CA ALA A 81 1.23 -10.88 20.49
C ALA A 81 1.85 -11.31 21.82
N GLY A 82 3.18 -11.20 21.95
CA GLY A 82 3.90 -11.45 23.20
C GLY A 82 3.48 -10.50 24.32
N LEU A 83 3.37 -9.20 24.03
CA LEU A 83 2.95 -8.19 25.00
C LEU A 83 1.49 -8.37 25.43
N ALA A 84 0.59 -8.68 24.51
CA ALA A 84 -0.81 -8.98 24.81
C ALA A 84 -0.94 -10.23 25.70
N ASN A 85 -0.10 -11.24 25.48
CA ASN A 85 -0.04 -12.41 26.34
C ASN A 85 0.47 -12.06 27.75
N ASN A 86 1.52 -11.25 27.84
CA ASN A 86 2.03 -10.76 29.14
C ASN A 86 0.95 -9.97 29.90
N LEU A 87 0.19 -9.11 29.22
CA LEU A 87 -0.93 -8.38 29.82
C LEU A 87 -2.00 -9.33 30.35
N ASN A 88 -2.38 -10.35 29.57
CA ASN A 88 -3.36 -11.34 29.99
C ASN A 88 -2.91 -12.15 31.20
N GLN A 89 -1.60 -12.42 31.33
CA GLN A 89 -1.03 -13.10 32.49
C GLN A 89 -1.11 -12.22 33.75
N LEU A 90 -0.77 -10.93 33.63
CA LEU A 90 -0.90 -9.97 34.74
C LEU A 90 -2.36 -9.84 35.19
N LEU A 91 -3.31 -9.69 34.25
CA LEU A 91 -4.74 -9.62 34.61
C LEU A 91 -5.22 -10.88 35.33
N ARG A 92 -4.80 -12.07 34.89
CA ARG A 92 -5.12 -13.33 35.58
C ARG A 92 -4.48 -13.41 36.96
N PHE A 93 -3.23 -12.99 37.11
CA PHE A 93 -2.53 -12.98 38.39
C PHE A 93 -3.15 -11.98 39.38
N THR A 94 -3.45 -10.78 38.92
CA THR A 94 -4.13 -9.72 39.67
C THR A 94 -5.51 -10.18 40.17
N ASN A 95 -6.28 -10.90 39.33
CA ASN A 95 -7.58 -11.46 39.72
C ASN A 95 -7.47 -12.60 40.75
N MET A 96 -6.31 -13.29 40.83
CA MET A 96 -6.09 -14.37 41.80
C MET A 96 -5.47 -13.91 43.13
N GLN A 97 -4.67 -12.82 43.14
CA GLN A 97 -3.83 -12.44 44.29
C GLN A 97 -4.18 -11.08 44.92
N GLY A 98 -5.08 -10.28 44.31
CA GLY A 98 -5.45 -8.96 44.81
C GLY A 98 -4.47 -7.83 44.43
N LEU A 99 -5.01 -6.61 44.31
CA LEU A 99 -4.57 -5.53 43.42
C LEU A 99 -3.23 -4.82 43.74
N LEU A 100 -2.58 -5.08 44.87
CA LEU A 100 -1.59 -4.14 45.43
C LEU A 100 -0.14 -4.32 44.96
N TYR A 101 0.21 -5.45 44.30
CA TYR A 101 1.60 -5.73 43.89
C TYR A 101 1.90 -5.47 42.38
N GLU A 102 0.87 -5.33 41.53
CA GLU A 102 1.02 -5.45 40.06
C GLU A 102 1.07 -4.13 39.28
N THR A 103 0.84 -2.99 39.92
CA THR A 103 0.70 -1.67 39.25
C THR A 103 1.97 -1.20 38.53
N ARG A 104 3.17 -1.51 39.06
CA ARG A 104 4.43 -1.12 38.40
C ARG A 104 4.68 -1.89 37.09
N LYS A 105 4.38 -3.19 37.06
CA LYS A 105 4.54 -4.01 35.84
C LYS A 105 3.50 -3.62 34.79
N ALA A 106 2.27 -3.36 35.20
CA ALA A 106 1.24 -2.86 34.31
C ALA A 106 1.61 -1.49 33.70
N ALA A 107 2.15 -0.56 34.51
CA ALA A 107 2.62 0.74 34.04
C ALA A 107 3.76 0.63 33.03
N GLN A 108 4.73 -0.27 33.26
CA GLN A 108 5.82 -0.51 32.30
C GLN A 108 5.28 -1.06 30.97
N LEU A 109 4.37 -2.04 31.02
CA LEU A 109 3.79 -2.63 29.82
C LEU A 109 2.99 -1.60 28.99
N LEU A 110 2.26 -0.70 29.66
CA LEU A 110 1.58 0.43 29.03
C LEU A 110 2.56 1.39 28.33
N SER A 111 3.71 1.66 28.96
CA SER A 111 4.77 2.50 28.37
C SER A 111 5.38 1.84 27.12
N ASP A 112 5.58 0.53 27.13
CA ASP A 112 6.16 -0.21 26.00
C ASP A 112 5.19 -0.25 24.81
N ILE A 113 3.88 -0.40 25.08
CA ILE A 113 2.82 -0.33 24.07
C ILE A 113 2.77 1.08 23.44
N ASP A 114 2.81 2.13 24.25
CA ASP A 114 2.79 3.52 23.76
C ASP A 114 3.99 3.83 22.85
N HIS A 115 5.18 3.38 23.21
CA HIS A 115 6.37 3.52 22.38
C HIS A 115 6.29 2.77 21.06
N LEU A 116 5.77 1.54 21.06
CA LEU A 116 5.59 0.75 19.84
C LEU A 116 4.57 1.37 18.90
N LEU A 117 3.44 1.86 19.43
CA LEU A 117 2.41 2.53 18.64
C LEU A 117 2.93 3.82 18.00
N LYS A 118 3.69 4.63 18.76
CA LYS A 118 4.32 5.86 18.23
C LYS A 118 5.35 5.56 17.13
N ARG A 119 6.06 4.45 17.23
CA ARG A 119 7.04 4.05 16.23
C ARG A 119 6.36 3.56 14.94
N LEU A 120 5.32 2.73 15.08
CA LEU A 120 4.51 2.25 13.94
C LEU A 120 3.81 3.41 13.21
N ALA A 121 3.33 4.41 13.96
CA ALA A 121 2.68 5.60 13.38
C ALA A 121 3.64 6.53 12.62
N ASN A 122 4.94 6.48 12.93
CA ASN A 122 5.97 7.31 12.26
C ASN A 122 6.62 6.62 11.05
N ASP A 123 6.45 5.31 10.89
CA ASP A 123 6.97 4.52 9.75
C ASP A 123 6.04 4.54 8.51
N ASP A 124 4.89 5.21 8.58
CA ASP A 124 3.88 5.30 7.53
C ASP A 124 4.23 6.33 6.42
N ARG A 125 5.51 6.43 6.02
CA ARG A 125 6.03 7.43 5.07
C ARG A 125 6.43 6.88 3.71
#